data_AF-A0A803PEE8-F1
#
_entry.id   AF-A0A803PEE8-F1
#
_cell.length_a   1.000
_cell.length_b   1.000
_cell.length_c   1.000
_cell.angle_alpha   90.00
_cell.angle_beta   90.00
_cell.angle_gamma   90.00
#
_symmetry.space_group_name_H-M   'P 1'
#
loop_
_entity.id
_entity.type
_entity.pdbx_description
1 polymer ?
#
loop_
_entity_poly.entity_id
_entity_poly.type
_entity_poly.pdbx_seq_one_letter_code
_entity_poly.pdbx_strand_id
1 'polypeptide(L)'
;MDDFNASEFPLILFCFMACLGRPAYLGQRAYLGQQAYLSRPVYLIRWAYLGRWAYLDQKTCVGRRVCLSRRAYLGRPAYLGGRTSIDRRISISRQTSEGLFDHTLEVLILYPKISSGRKPIKYFRMWKSHPEYEKKNTRGMVTGDNLSLAGDGFDTVIKAKAAVDAVPSCKNKVSCADILTMATRDVVALAGGPSYAVELGRFDGKTSTASSVNGKLPKGSFNVDQLNSMFKANGLSQADMVALSAAHTLGFSHCSQITSRIWGSKVDSTLNSTYAKQLQAMCPRNVDPRIAINMDPNTPRTFDNMYYKNLQQKKGLFTSDQVLFEDSRTRPTVNAWATNTNAFNNAFISAMTKLGRVGVKNSQNGNIRINCGAFN
;
A
#
# COMPACT_ATOMS: atom_id res chain seq x y z
N MET A 1 12.48 -1.98 36.58
CA MET A 1 11.67 -2.60 37.64
C MET A 1 10.25 -2.11 37.36
N ASP A 2 9.46 -2.79 36.53
CA ASP A 2 9.18 -4.24 36.59
C ASP A 2 9.46 -4.97 35.27
N ASP A 3 10.34 -5.97 35.33
CA ASP A 3 10.56 -6.93 34.26
C ASP A 3 9.49 -8.03 34.34
N PHE A 4 8.87 -8.36 33.20
CA PHE A 4 7.94 -9.48 33.14
C PHE A 4 8.73 -10.79 33.15
N ASN A 5 8.89 -11.39 34.32
CA ASN A 5 9.61 -12.65 34.50
C ASN A 5 8.63 -13.82 34.49
N ALA A 6 8.44 -14.44 33.31
CA ALA A 6 7.48 -15.53 33.13
C ALA A 6 8.09 -16.91 33.45
N SER A 7 8.93 -17.00 34.50
CA SER A 7 9.70 -18.20 34.83
C SER A 7 8.90 -19.36 35.41
N GLU A 8 7.60 -19.19 35.69
CA GLU A 8 6.77 -20.20 36.37
C GLU A 8 5.65 -20.85 35.52
N PHE A 9 5.51 -20.51 34.22
CA PHE A 9 4.45 -21.07 33.38
C PHE A 9 4.99 -22.04 32.30
N PRO A 10 4.53 -23.30 32.24
CA PRO A 10 5.17 -24.34 31.41
C PRO A 10 4.93 -24.20 29.89
N LEU A 11 4.00 -23.35 29.45
CA LEU A 11 3.78 -23.02 28.03
C LEU A 11 3.05 -21.68 27.89
N ILE A 12 3.61 -20.74 27.11
CA ILE A 12 2.93 -19.49 26.72
C ILE A 12 2.53 -19.59 25.25
N LEU A 13 1.22 -19.55 24.98
CA LEU A 13 0.62 -19.68 23.66
C LEU A 13 -0.14 -18.40 23.28
N PHE A 14 0.39 -17.61 22.34
CA PHE A 14 -0.35 -16.51 21.72
C PHE A 14 -0.85 -16.96 20.34
N CYS A 15 -2.15 -17.20 20.17
CA CYS A 15 -2.67 -17.91 19.00
C CYS A 15 -2.87 -17.08 17.72
N PHE A 16 -2.91 -15.75 17.76
CA PHE A 16 -3.21 -14.93 16.57
C PHE A 16 -2.18 -13.83 16.26
N MET A 17 -1.88 -12.96 17.22
CA MET A 17 -0.86 -11.91 17.08
C MET A 17 -0.19 -11.68 18.43
N ALA A 18 1.14 -11.70 18.46
CA ALA A 18 1.91 -11.45 19.68
C ALA A 18 2.67 -10.12 19.53
N CYS A 19 2.31 -9.13 20.35
CA CYS A 19 3.01 -7.85 20.44
C CYS A 19 3.60 -7.71 21.84
N LEU A 20 4.91 -7.84 21.96
CA LEU A 20 5.60 -7.62 23.24
C LEU A 20 6.02 -6.16 23.33
N GLY A 21 5.17 -5.36 23.99
CA GLY A 21 5.38 -3.91 24.19
C GLY A 21 6.36 -3.54 25.30
N ARG A 22 6.92 -4.52 26.02
CA ARG A 22 7.89 -4.36 27.13
C ARG A 22 9.04 -5.36 26.99
N PRO A 23 10.24 -5.10 27.56
CA PRO A 23 11.31 -6.09 27.62
C PRO A 23 10.81 -7.38 28.28
N ALA A 24 11.11 -8.52 27.67
CA ALA A 24 10.59 -9.81 28.12
C ALA A 24 11.68 -10.88 28.12
N TYR A 25 11.74 -11.65 29.21
CA TYR A 25 12.62 -12.80 29.38
C TYR A 25 11.79 -14.08 29.29
N LEU A 26 12.02 -14.90 28.26
CA LEU A 26 11.26 -16.14 28.03
C LEU A 26 12.21 -17.34 28.16
N GLY A 27 12.20 -17.98 29.33
CA GLY A 27 13.24 -18.90 29.78
C GLY A 27 13.10 -20.38 29.40
N GLN A 28 11.90 -20.88 29.04
CA GLN A 28 11.67 -22.32 28.88
C GLN A 28 11.21 -22.75 27.47
N ARG A 29 9.96 -22.42 27.08
CA ARG A 29 9.38 -22.68 25.74
C ARG A 29 8.36 -21.58 25.39
N ALA A 30 8.55 -20.86 24.29
CA ALA A 30 7.65 -19.78 23.86
C ALA A 30 7.11 -20.01 22.44
N TYR A 31 5.78 -19.92 22.27
CA TYR A 31 5.13 -19.93 20.96
C TYR A 31 4.48 -18.56 20.70
N LEU A 32 5.11 -17.79 19.82
CA LEU A 32 4.61 -16.50 19.37
C LEU A 32 3.91 -16.75 18.03
N GLY A 33 2.59 -16.58 18.00
CA GLY A 33 1.66 -17.04 16.95
C GLY A 33 1.93 -16.63 15.50
N GLN A 34 0.91 -16.65 14.64
CA GLN A 34 1.07 -16.48 13.18
C GLN A 34 1.82 -15.20 12.77
N GLN A 35 1.70 -14.13 13.55
CA GLN A 35 2.44 -12.89 13.41
C GLN A 35 3.03 -12.47 14.76
N ALA A 36 4.34 -12.26 14.81
CA ALA A 36 5.05 -11.80 15.99
C ALA A 36 5.78 -10.48 15.68
N TYR A 37 5.49 -9.45 16.48
CA TYR A 37 6.12 -8.13 16.39
C TYR A 37 6.90 -7.86 17.68
N LEU A 38 8.22 -7.91 17.60
CA LEU A 38 9.12 -7.65 18.73
C LEU A 38 9.77 -6.27 18.54
N SER A 39 9.13 -5.25 19.10
CA SER A 39 9.54 -3.84 19.01
C SER A 39 10.41 -3.37 20.19
N ARG A 40 10.81 -4.28 21.09
CA ARG A 40 11.62 -4.07 22.30
C ARG A 40 12.60 -5.26 22.48
N PRO A 41 13.67 -5.15 23.31
CA PRO A 41 14.60 -6.27 23.53
C PRO A 41 13.90 -7.49 24.11
N VAL A 42 14.12 -8.66 23.51
CA VAL A 42 13.57 -9.94 23.97
C VAL A 42 14.70 -10.98 24.04
N TYR A 43 14.79 -11.66 25.18
CA TYR A 43 15.78 -12.71 25.43
C TYR A 43 15.08 -14.07 25.38
N LEU A 44 15.36 -14.86 24.34
CA LEU A 44 14.78 -16.19 24.11
C LEU A 44 15.85 -17.24 24.45
N ILE A 45 15.77 -17.86 25.63
CA ILE A 45 16.95 -18.52 26.21
C ILE A 45 17.06 -20.01 25.81
N ARG A 46 15.93 -20.71 25.59
CA ARG A 46 15.92 -22.17 25.31
C ARG A 46 15.23 -22.58 24.01
N TRP A 47 13.90 -22.60 23.97
CA TRP A 47 13.10 -22.99 22.80
C TRP A 47 12.10 -21.89 22.44
N ALA A 48 12.16 -21.39 21.21
CA ALA A 48 11.17 -20.44 20.72
C ALA A 48 10.71 -20.81 19.30
N TYR A 49 9.39 -20.80 19.12
CA TYR A 49 8.75 -20.90 17.81
C TYR A 49 8.14 -19.54 17.49
N LEU A 50 8.62 -18.94 16.41
CA LEU A 50 8.03 -17.74 15.84
C LEU A 50 7.21 -18.21 14.63
N GLY A 51 5.92 -17.87 14.64
CA GLY A 51 5.01 -18.25 13.56
C GLY A 51 5.35 -17.60 12.22
N ARG A 52 4.36 -17.58 11.33
CA ARG A 52 4.55 -17.43 9.88
C ARG A 52 5.21 -16.11 9.44
N TRP A 53 5.13 -15.09 10.28
CA TRP A 53 5.74 -13.79 10.07
C TRP A 53 6.36 -13.31 11.39
N ALA A 54 7.67 -13.10 11.39
CA ALA A 54 8.38 -12.51 12.54
C ALA A 54 9.06 -11.21 12.11
N TYR A 55 8.75 -10.12 12.81
CA TYR A 55 9.36 -8.80 12.63
C TYR A 55 10.18 -8.46 13.86
N LEU A 56 11.50 -8.41 13.69
CA LEU A 56 12.48 -8.22 14.74
C LEU A 56 13.21 -6.90 14.50
N ASP A 57 12.76 -5.83 15.14
CA ASP A 57 13.21 -4.45 14.88
C ASP A 57 14.23 -3.93 15.92
N GLN A 58 14.56 -4.73 16.94
CA GLN A 58 15.47 -4.38 18.04
C GLN A 58 16.40 -5.55 18.44
N LYS A 59 17.41 -5.29 19.29
CA LYS A 59 18.38 -6.30 19.78
C LYS A 59 17.64 -7.52 20.35
N THR A 60 17.77 -8.66 19.68
CA THR A 60 17.15 -9.93 20.08
C THR A 60 18.24 -10.96 20.25
N CYS A 61 18.39 -11.50 21.46
CA CYS A 61 19.36 -12.56 21.75
C CYS A 61 18.63 -13.90 21.70
N VAL A 62 18.99 -14.73 20.73
CA VAL A 62 18.32 -15.99 20.44
C VAL A 62 19.22 -17.16 20.83
N GLY A 63 18.80 -17.92 21.84
CA GLY A 63 19.51 -19.07 22.40
C GLY A 63 19.53 -20.31 21.49
N ARG A 64 19.95 -21.44 22.07
CA ARG A 64 20.50 -22.62 21.35
C ARG A 64 19.57 -23.35 20.35
N ARG A 65 18.25 -23.14 20.30
CA ARG A 65 17.33 -23.74 19.29
C ARG A 65 16.11 -22.86 18.99
N VAL A 66 16.04 -22.28 17.78
CA VAL A 66 14.88 -21.52 17.30
C VAL A 66 14.46 -21.95 15.91
N CYS A 67 13.13 -22.06 15.74
CA CYS A 67 12.48 -22.38 14.47
C CYS A 67 11.71 -21.15 13.97
N LEU A 68 12.11 -20.62 12.82
CA LEU A 68 11.43 -19.53 12.12
C LEU A 68 10.60 -20.12 10.99
N SER A 69 9.28 -19.93 11.00
CA SER A 69 8.45 -20.45 9.91
C SER A 69 8.26 -19.42 8.78
N ARG A 70 8.66 -19.83 7.56
CA ARG A 70 8.44 -19.24 6.23
C ARG A 70 8.83 -17.77 5.92
N ARG A 71 8.79 -16.79 6.83
CA ARG A 71 9.21 -15.37 6.58
C ARG A 71 9.64 -14.65 7.87
N ALA A 72 10.91 -14.24 7.95
CA ALA A 72 11.43 -13.41 9.05
C ALA A 72 12.16 -12.17 8.50
N TYR A 73 11.93 -11.02 9.14
CA TYR A 73 12.54 -9.74 8.80
C TYR A 73 13.37 -9.23 9.98
N LEU A 74 14.67 -8.99 9.75
CA LEU A 74 15.64 -8.54 10.73
C LEU A 74 16.03 -7.09 10.44
N GLY A 75 15.62 -6.16 11.31
CA GLY A 75 15.87 -4.72 11.14
C GLY A 75 17.24 -4.25 11.65
N ARG A 76 17.85 -4.98 12.61
CA ARG A 76 19.11 -4.64 13.32
C ARG A 76 19.87 -5.92 13.75
N PRO A 77 21.17 -5.90 14.16
CA PRO A 77 21.95 -7.13 14.35
C PRO A 77 21.29 -8.10 15.33
N ALA A 78 21.03 -9.32 14.86
CA ALA A 78 20.50 -10.43 15.64
C ALA A 78 21.55 -11.53 15.73
N TYR A 79 21.88 -11.93 16.95
CA TYR A 79 22.85 -13.00 17.20
C TYR A 79 22.11 -14.32 17.21
N LEU A 80 22.34 -15.12 16.17
CA LEU A 80 21.73 -16.45 16.00
C LEU A 80 22.71 -17.52 16.51
N GLY A 81 22.28 -18.35 17.46
CA GLY A 81 23.09 -19.47 17.95
C GLY A 81 23.25 -20.59 16.92
N GLY A 82 24.31 -21.40 17.06
CA GLY A 82 24.79 -22.40 16.08
C GLY A 82 23.89 -23.60 15.74
N ARG A 83 22.59 -23.59 16.08
CA ARG A 83 21.58 -24.60 15.63
C ARG A 83 20.24 -23.94 15.29
N THR A 84 20.28 -22.93 14.42
CA THR A 84 19.09 -22.23 13.91
C THR A 84 18.64 -22.87 12.60
N SER A 85 17.37 -23.31 12.49
CA SER A 85 16.79 -23.83 11.24
C SER A 85 15.85 -22.81 10.61
N ILE A 86 16.08 -22.49 9.34
CA ILE A 86 15.41 -21.41 8.60
C ILE A 86 14.69 -22.03 7.38
N ASP A 87 13.36 -21.96 7.34
CA ASP A 87 12.60 -22.38 6.14
C ASP A 87 12.41 -21.21 5.16
N ARG A 88 12.96 -21.40 3.95
CA ARG A 88 12.83 -20.64 2.68
C ARG A 88 12.43 -19.14 2.80
N ARG A 89 13.47 -18.28 2.68
CA ARG A 89 13.52 -16.82 2.41
C ARG A 89 13.75 -15.93 3.64
N ILE A 90 15.00 -15.49 3.81
CA ILE A 90 15.38 -14.35 4.66
C ILE A 90 15.74 -13.16 3.76
N SER A 91 15.37 -11.95 4.18
CA SER A 91 15.90 -10.69 3.63
C SER A 91 16.79 -10.04 4.69
N ILE A 92 18.09 -9.95 4.43
CA ILE A 92 19.09 -9.35 5.32
C ILE A 92 19.39 -7.93 4.85
N SER A 93 19.29 -6.96 5.75
CA SER A 93 19.72 -5.57 5.50
C SER A 93 21.25 -5.48 5.47
N ARG A 94 21.80 -4.70 4.53
CA ARG A 94 23.21 -4.69 4.08
C ARG A 94 24.26 -4.16 5.08
N GLN A 95 23.97 -4.15 6.39
CA GLN A 95 24.90 -3.69 7.44
C GLN A 95 25.62 -4.81 8.20
N THR A 96 25.58 -6.05 7.72
CA THR A 96 26.29 -7.18 8.32
C THR A 96 27.33 -7.74 7.36
N SER A 97 28.42 -7.00 7.16
CA SER A 97 29.66 -7.54 6.60
C SER A 97 30.78 -7.25 7.60
N GLU A 98 30.77 -7.98 8.71
CA GLU A 98 31.95 -8.26 9.52
C GLU A 98 31.53 -9.24 10.62
N GLY A 99 31.84 -10.53 10.44
CA GLY A 99 31.64 -11.55 11.47
C GLY A 99 31.19 -12.92 10.98
N LEU A 100 32.16 -13.68 10.45
CA LEU A 100 32.29 -15.15 10.44
C LEU A 100 31.28 -16.03 9.68
N PHE A 101 31.77 -16.63 8.59
CA PHE A 101 31.33 -17.92 8.06
C PHE A 101 31.98 -19.07 8.86
N ASP A 102 31.25 -20.18 9.04
CA ASP A 102 31.85 -21.51 9.18
C ASP A 102 30.90 -22.60 8.61
N HIS A 103 31.49 -23.71 8.18
CA HIS A 103 31.15 -24.67 7.12
C HIS A 103 29.75 -25.34 7.02
N THR A 104 29.42 -25.70 5.75
CA THR A 104 28.58 -26.82 5.24
C THR A 104 27.09 -26.93 5.63
N LEU A 105 26.19 -27.04 4.64
CA LEU A 105 25.03 -27.98 4.65
C LEU A 105 24.19 -27.95 3.36
N GLU A 106 24.08 -29.13 2.74
CA GLU A 106 23.14 -29.48 1.66
C GLU A 106 21.68 -29.52 2.17
N VAL A 107 20.70 -29.20 1.32
CA VAL A 107 19.26 -29.32 1.66
C VAL A 107 18.53 -30.21 0.66
N LEU A 108 18.17 -31.41 1.14
CA LEU A 108 17.29 -32.39 0.52
C LEU A 108 15.82 -31.90 0.52
N ILE A 109 15.08 -32.08 -0.58
CA ILE A 109 13.65 -31.72 -0.69
C ILE A 109 12.79 -32.99 -0.64
N LEU A 110 11.85 -33.08 0.30
CA LEU A 110 10.77 -34.08 0.30
C LEU A 110 9.39 -33.40 0.39
N TYR A 111 8.45 -33.86 -0.45
CA TYR A 111 7.03 -33.47 -0.44
C TYR A 111 6.17 -34.56 0.21
N PRO A 112 5.07 -34.19 0.90
CA PRO A 112 3.94 -35.10 1.03
C PRO A 112 2.60 -34.54 0.51
N LYS A 113 1.82 -35.48 -0.02
CA LYS A 113 0.41 -35.44 -0.47
C LYS A 113 -0.56 -35.42 0.73
N ILE A 114 -1.88 -35.36 0.43
CA ILE A 114 -3.11 -35.62 1.25
C ILE A 114 -3.95 -34.33 1.42
N SER A 115 -5.29 -34.30 1.44
CA SER A 115 -6.43 -35.00 0.81
C SER A 115 -7.71 -34.28 1.32
N SER A 116 -8.77 -34.28 0.51
CA SER A 116 -10.20 -34.11 0.87
C SER A 116 -10.74 -32.83 1.56
N GLY A 117 -11.88 -32.37 1.02
CA GLY A 117 -13.02 -31.93 1.84
C GLY A 117 -13.15 -30.43 2.14
N ARG A 118 -13.92 -29.72 1.31
CA ARG A 118 -14.47 -28.35 1.49
C ARG A 118 -13.43 -27.22 1.59
N LYS A 119 -13.30 -26.46 0.49
CA LYS A 119 -12.54 -25.21 0.46
C LYS A 119 -13.36 -24.09 1.09
N PRO A 120 -12.93 -23.45 2.19
CA PRO A 120 -13.33 -22.07 2.44
C PRO A 120 -12.73 -21.24 1.30
N ILE A 121 -13.55 -20.38 0.68
CA ILE A 121 -13.08 -19.38 -0.28
C ILE A 121 -12.14 -18.45 0.48
N LYS A 122 -10.84 -18.70 0.34
CA LYS A 122 -9.77 -17.93 0.98
C LYS A 122 -9.62 -16.60 0.25
N TYR A 123 -10.25 -15.57 0.80
CA TYR A 123 -9.86 -14.19 0.57
C TYR A 123 -8.38 -14.00 0.97
N PHE A 124 -7.68 -13.11 0.26
CA PHE A 124 -6.32 -12.63 0.51
C PHE A 124 -5.12 -13.56 0.25
N ARG A 125 -4.45 -13.29 -0.90
CA ARG A 125 -2.99 -13.44 -1.06
C ARG A 125 -2.46 -12.48 -2.14
N MET A 126 -2.39 -11.21 -1.76
CA MET A 126 -1.58 -10.20 -2.44
C MET A 126 -0.17 -10.20 -1.84
N TRP A 127 0.80 -9.58 -2.51
CA TRP A 127 2.21 -9.45 -2.16
C TRP A 127 3.13 -10.57 -2.62
N LYS A 128 3.49 -10.45 -3.91
CA LYS A 128 4.87 -10.55 -4.38
C LYS A 128 4.99 -9.99 -5.81
N SER A 129 5.54 -8.79 -5.94
CA SER A 129 6.00 -8.24 -7.21
C SER A 129 6.89 -9.25 -7.95
N HIS A 130 6.48 -9.68 -9.14
CA HIS A 130 7.31 -10.45 -10.06
C HIS A 130 7.85 -9.49 -11.14
N PRO A 131 9.18 -9.30 -11.25
CA PRO A 131 9.79 -8.41 -12.24
C PRO A 131 9.62 -8.84 -13.71
N GLU A 132 9.11 -10.05 -13.98
CA GLU A 132 9.10 -10.60 -15.35
C GLU A 132 7.93 -10.15 -16.22
N TYR A 133 6.89 -9.51 -15.64
CA TYR A 133 5.73 -9.05 -16.43
C TYR A 133 5.98 -7.75 -17.20
N GLU A 134 7.04 -7.00 -16.84
CA GLU A 134 7.34 -5.70 -17.43
C GLU A 134 7.96 -5.77 -18.84
N LYS A 135 8.41 -6.95 -19.30
CA LYS A 135 9.24 -7.05 -20.51
C LYS A 135 8.57 -7.61 -21.77
N LYS A 136 7.39 -8.25 -21.70
CA LYS A 136 6.85 -8.97 -22.86
C LYS A 136 5.63 -8.37 -23.56
N ASN A 137 4.89 -7.41 -23.00
CA ASN A 137 3.71 -6.84 -23.69
C ASN A 137 3.47 -5.32 -23.51
N THR A 138 4.36 -4.59 -22.84
CA THR A 138 4.18 -3.18 -22.41
C THR A 138 4.96 -2.15 -23.23
N ARG A 139 5.59 -2.53 -24.35
CA ARG A 139 6.47 -1.64 -25.15
C ARG A 139 5.83 -0.32 -25.62
N GLY A 140 4.51 -0.16 -25.55
CA GLY A 140 3.80 1.08 -25.89
C GLY A 140 2.99 1.73 -24.76
N MET A 141 3.09 1.24 -23.51
CA MET A 141 2.21 1.66 -22.38
C MET A 141 2.90 2.58 -21.36
N VAL A 142 4.20 2.81 -21.51
CA VAL A 142 5.02 3.50 -20.51
C VAL A 142 5.01 5.01 -20.78
N THR A 143 4.43 5.77 -19.85
CA THR A 143 4.59 7.23 -19.75
C THR A 143 5.27 7.57 -18.42
N GLY A 144 5.84 8.77 -18.31
CA GLY A 144 6.40 9.27 -17.04
C GLY A 144 5.40 9.18 -15.87
N ASP A 145 4.12 9.35 -16.17
CA ASP A 145 3.02 9.32 -15.19
C ASP A 145 2.63 7.89 -14.74
N ASN A 146 2.88 6.87 -15.58
CA ASN A 146 2.54 5.47 -15.27
C ASN A 146 3.70 4.65 -14.69
N LEU A 147 4.94 5.14 -14.82
CA LEU A 147 6.14 4.50 -14.24
C LEU A 147 6.12 4.45 -12.71
N SER A 148 5.24 5.24 -12.07
CA SER A 148 5.07 5.34 -10.62
C SER A 148 3.97 4.44 -10.04
N LEU A 149 3.17 3.75 -10.87
CA LEU A 149 2.09 2.91 -10.38
C LEU A 149 2.66 1.62 -9.76
N ALA A 150 2.16 1.27 -8.57
CA ALA A 150 2.58 0.05 -7.90
C ALA A 150 2.16 -1.20 -8.72
N GLY A 151 3.14 -2.00 -9.16
CA GLY A 151 2.94 -3.24 -9.91
C GLY A 151 1.92 -4.19 -9.25
N ASP A 152 1.86 -4.20 -7.92
CA ASP A 152 0.94 -4.99 -7.12
C ASP A 152 -0.55 -4.64 -7.37
N GLY A 153 -0.86 -3.43 -7.82
CA GLY A 153 -2.22 -3.02 -8.20
C GLY A 153 -2.70 -3.78 -9.43
N PHE A 154 -1.85 -3.90 -10.46
CA PHE A 154 -2.16 -4.67 -11.67
C PHE A 154 -2.36 -6.15 -11.36
N ASP A 155 -1.47 -6.73 -10.55
CA ASP A 155 -1.59 -8.11 -10.09
C ASP A 155 -2.92 -8.38 -9.37
N THR A 156 -3.39 -7.41 -8.59
CA THR A 156 -4.63 -7.52 -7.83
C THR A 156 -5.84 -7.56 -8.75
N VAL A 157 -5.89 -6.68 -9.75
CA VAL A 157 -6.98 -6.66 -10.75
C VAL A 157 -6.99 -7.97 -11.56
N ILE A 158 -5.82 -8.46 -11.98
CA ILE A 158 -5.70 -9.73 -12.73
C ILE A 158 -6.19 -10.91 -11.87
N LYS A 159 -5.81 -10.97 -10.59
CA LYS A 159 -6.27 -12.03 -9.67
C LYS A 159 -7.76 -11.95 -9.38
N ALA A 160 -8.29 -10.73 -9.21
CA ALA A 160 -9.73 -10.52 -9.02
C ALA A 160 -10.50 -11.01 -10.25
N LYS A 161 -10.03 -10.71 -11.46
CA LYS A 161 -10.61 -11.22 -12.71
C LYS A 161 -10.60 -12.74 -12.77
N ALA A 162 -9.48 -13.37 -12.49
CA ALA A 162 -9.39 -14.84 -12.46
C ALA A 162 -10.34 -15.45 -11.42
N ALA A 163 -10.50 -14.82 -10.25
CA ALA A 163 -11.42 -15.30 -9.21
C ALA A 163 -12.89 -15.16 -9.63
N VAL A 164 -13.26 -14.06 -10.29
CA VAL A 164 -14.62 -13.85 -10.82
C VAL A 164 -14.93 -14.85 -11.94
N ASP A 165 -13.99 -15.06 -12.86
CA ASP A 165 -14.20 -15.99 -13.98
C ASP A 165 -14.16 -17.47 -13.57
N ALA A 166 -13.61 -17.79 -12.39
CA ALA A 166 -13.68 -19.12 -11.80
C ALA A 166 -15.11 -19.50 -11.35
N VAL A 167 -16.03 -18.53 -11.23
CA VAL A 167 -17.45 -18.78 -11.01
C VAL A 167 -18.13 -19.03 -12.35
N PRO A 168 -18.66 -20.23 -12.64
CA PRO A 168 -19.16 -20.59 -13.97
C PRO A 168 -20.23 -19.64 -14.53
N SER A 169 -21.13 -19.13 -13.67
CA SER A 169 -22.18 -18.18 -14.07
C SER A 169 -21.66 -16.79 -14.42
N CYS A 170 -20.43 -16.44 -14.02
CA CYS A 170 -19.80 -15.13 -14.18
C CYS A 170 -18.66 -15.12 -15.20
N LYS A 171 -18.21 -16.30 -15.65
CA LYS A 171 -17.11 -16.46 -16.60
C LYS A 171 -17.32 -15.60 -17.85
N ASN A 172 -16.36 -14.73 -18.13
CA ASN A 172 -16.36 -13.81 -19.27
C ASN A 172 -17.56 -12.83 -19.32
N LYS A 173 -18.19 -12.55 -18.17
CA LYS A 173 -19.31 -11.59 -18.09
C LYS A 173 -18.95 -10.27 -17.41
N VAL A 174 -17.90 -10.25 -16.58
CA VAL A 174 -17.47 -9.06 -15.83
C VAL A 174 -16.22 -8.48 -16.47
N SER A 175 -16.26 -7.21 -16.84
CA SER A 175 -15.13 -6.49 -17.44
C SER A 175 -14.05 -6.15 -16.40
N CYS A 176 -12.83 -5.91 -16.88
CA CYS A 176 -11.74 -5.41 -16.02
C CYS A 176 -12.01 -3.99 -15.51
N ALA A 177 -12.69 -3.16 -16.31
CA ALA A 177 -13.13 -1.83 -15.90
C ALA A 177 -14.09 -1.86 -14.70
N ASP A 178 -15.05 -2.78 -14.69
CA ASP A 178 -15.94 -2.95 -13.55
C ASP A 178 -15.23 -3.54 -12.33
N ILE A 179 -14.31 -4.48 -12.53
CA ILE A 179 -13.47 -5.00 -11.44
C ILE A 179 -12.66 -3.88 -10.78
N LEU A 180 -12.04 -2.99 -11.57
CA LEU A 180 -11.30 -1.87 -11.03
C LEU A 180 -12.20 -0.96 -10.19
N THR A 181 -13.40 -0.65 -10.68
CA THR A 181 -14.34 0.24 -9.98
C THR A 181 -14.84 -0.38 -8.66
N MET A 182 -15.16 -1.69 -8.67
CA MET A 182 -15.53 -2.41 -7.44
C MET A 182 -14.37 -2.49 -6.45
N ALA A 183 -13.16 -2.80 -6.93
CA ALA A 183 -11.97 -2.86 -6.09
C ALA A 183 -11.66 -1.51 -5.44
N THR A 184 -11.84 -0.39 -6.16
CA THR A 184 -11.68 0.95 -5.59
C THR A 184 -12.64 1.17 -4.43
N ARG A 185 -13.94 0.86 -4.59
CA ARG A 185 -14.94 0.99 -3.52
C ARG A 185 -14.57 0.13 -2.32
N ASP A 186 -14.19 -1.13 -2.56
CA ASP A 186 -13.82 -2.06 -1.49
C ASP A 186 -12.58 -1.60 -0.71
N VAL A 187 -11.56 -1.08 -1.40
CA VAL A 187 -10.35 -0.53 -0.74
C VAL A 187 -10.69 0.70 0.11
N VAL A 188 -11.52 1.62 -0.40
CA VAL A 188 -11.97 2.79 0.36
C VAL A 188 -12.71 2.36 1.63
N ALA A 189 -13.66 1.43 1.51
CA ALA A 189 -14.42 0.93 2.64
C ALA A 189 -13.53 0.19 3.67
N LEU A 190 -12.60 -0.66 3.21
CA LEU A 190 -11.65 -1.36 4.07
C LEU A 190 -10.70 -0.41 4.81
N ALA A 191 -10.42 0.77 4.24
CA ALA A 191 -9.63 1.81 4.87
C ALA A 191 -10.45 2.71 5.83
N GLY A 192 -11.73 2.41 6.06
CA GLY A 192 -12.61 3.17 6.96
C GLY A 192 -13.44 4.28 6.29
N GLY A 193 -13.36 4.38 4.96
CA GLY A 193 -14.11 5.33 4.17
C GLY A 193 -15.55 4.89 3.90
N PRO A 194 -16.32 5.68 3.13
CA PRO A 194 -17.69 5.34 2.82
C PRO A 194 -17.78 4.13 1.89
N SER A 195 -18.73 3.24 2.17
CA SER A 195 -19.19 2.27 1.19
C SER A 195 -20.28 2.88 0.33
N TYR A 196 -20.29 2.53 -0.96
CA TYR A 196 -21.28 3.01 -1.92
C TYR A 196 -21.62 1.94 -2.97
N ALA A 197 -22.79 2.09 -3.58
CA ALA A 197 -23.19 1.27 -4.71
C ALA A 197 -22.33 1.64 -5.93
N VAL A 198 -21.83 0.62 -6.62
CA VAL A 198 -21.04 0.79 -7.84
C VAL A 198 -21.95 0.51 -9.04
N GLU A 199 -22.07 1.48 -9.94
CA GLU A 199 -22.70 1.26 -11.24
C GLU A 199 -21.83 0.32 -12.05
N LEU A 200 -22.41 -0.70 -12.69
CA LEU A 200 -21.71 -1.71 -13.48
C LEU A 200 -22.18 -1.68 -14.94
N GLY A 201 -21.52 -2.44 -15.80
CA GLY A 201 -21.83 -2.55 -17.23
C GLY A 201 -20.79 -1.90 -18.14
N ARG A 202 -19.62 -1.54 -17.62
CA ARG A 202 -18.53 -1.01 -18.44
C ARG A 202 -17.94 -2.10 -19.30
N PHE A 203 -17.47 -1.74 -20.49
CA PHE A 203 -16.64 -2.61 -21.32
C PHE A 203 -15.18 -2.16 -21.28
N ASP A 204 -14.28 -3.10 -21.58
CA ASP A 204 -12.85 -2.87 -21.63
C ASP A 204 -12.46 -2.24 -22.98
N GLY A 205 -11.51 -1.30 -22.93
CA GLY A 205 -10.97 -0.69 -24.15
C GLY A 205 -10.18 -1.68 -25.01
N LYS A 206 -10.21 -1.51 -26.33
CA LYS A 206 -9.47 -2.34 -27.29
C LYS A 206 -8.06 -1.83 -27.61
N THR A 207 -7.71 -0.65 -27.10
CA THR A 207 -6.44 0.03 -27.38
C THR A 207 -5.88 0.64 -26.10
N SER A 208 -4.56 0.65 -25.96
CA SER A 208 -3.86 1.30 -24.86
C SER A 208 -2.51 1.79 -25.39
N THR A 209 -2.34 3.11 -25.48
CA THR A 209 -1.12 3.73 -26.01
C THR A 209 -0.62 4.80 -25.04
N ALA A 210 0.69 5.01 -24.98
CA ALA A 210 1.28 6.08 -24.19
C ALA A 210 0.71 7.47 -24.54
N SER A 211 0.46 7.70 -25.84
CA SER A 211 -0.19 8.93 -26.33
C SER A 211 -1.62 9.14 -25.82
N SER A 212 -2.30 8.07 -25.38
CA SER A 212 -3.66 8.19 -24.86
C SER A 212 -3.71 8.83 -23.46
N VAL A 213 -2.58 8.88 -22.75
CA VAL A 213 -2.46 9.38 -21.36
C VAL A 213 -1.86 10.79 -21.30
N ASN A 214 -0.86 11.09 -22.13
CA ASN A 214 -0.14 12.36 -22.08
C ASN A 214 -1.08 13.58 -22.16
N GLY A 215 -0.98 14.47 -21.18
CA GLY A 215 -1.78 15.69 -21.11
C GLY A 215 -3.22 15.51 -20.63
N LYS A 216 -3.63 14.29 -20.26
CA LYS A 216 -4.99 14.00 -19.77
C LYS A 216 -5.07 13.71 -18.27
N LEU A 217 -3.92 13.69 -17.59
CA LEU A 217 -3.85 13.51 -16.14
C LEU A 217 -3.35 14.78 -15.46
N PRO A 218 -3.92 15.14 -14.28
CA PRO A 218 -3.48 16.30 -13.53
C PRO A 218 -2.10 16.03 -12.95
N LYS A 219 -1.23 17.05 -12.95
CA LYS A 219 0.10 16.95 -12.33
C LYS A 219 0.06 17.47 -10.90
N GLY A 220 0.93 16.92 -10.05
CA GLY A 220 1.11 17.38 -8.67
C GLY A 220 1.46 18.87 -8.55
N SER A 221 1.97 19.50 -9.61
CA SER A 221 2.35 20.91 -9.67
C SER A 221 1.24 21.87 -10.14
N PHE A 222 0.05 21.39 -10.47
CA PHE A 222 -1.01 22.22 -11.05
C PHE A 222 -1.62 23.21 -10.05
N ASN A 223 -2.08 24.36 -10.57
CA ASN A 223 -2.91 25.32 -9.84
C ASN A 223 -4.42 25.02 -10.00
N VAL A 224 -5.27 25.76 -9.29
CA VAL A 224 -6.73 25.50 -9.30
C VAL A 224 -7.37 25.70 -10.68
N ASP A 225 -6.88 26.63 -11.50
CA ASP A 225 -7.43 26.84 -12.86
C ASP A 225 -7.12 25.68 -13.78
N GLN A 226 -5.90 25.14 -13.71
CA GLN A 226 -5.48 23.95 -14.45
C GLN A 226 -6.26 22.72 -14.01
N LEU A 227 -6.45 22.53 -12.70
CA LEU A 227 -7.26 21.45 -12.14
C LEU A 227 -8.72 21.57 -12.59
N ASN A 228 -9.34 22.74 -12.42
CA ASN A 228 -10.70 23.00 -12.86
C ASN A 228 -10.89 22.72 -14.35
N SER A 229 -9.97 23.20 -15.20
CA SER A 229 -10.04 23.01 -16.65
C SER A 229 -10.04 21.53 -17.02
N MET A 230 -9.18 20.74 -16.40
CA MET A 230 -9.05 19.32 -16.69
C MET A 230 -10.24 18.49 -16.17
N PHE A 231 -10.72 18.78 -14.96
CA PHE A 231 -11.91 18.12 -14.41
C PHE A 231 -13.17 18.49 -15.20
N LYS A 232 -13.33 19.77 -15.56
CA LYS A 232 -14.45 20.25 -16.38
C LYS A 232 -14.47 19.61 -17.77
N ALA A 233 -13.31 19.39 -18.39
CA ALA A 233 -13.22 18.67 -19.66
C ALA A 233 -13.75 17.23 -19.58
N ASN A 234 -13.85 16.66 -18.39
CA ASN A 234 -14.43 15.34 -18.12
C ASN A 234 -15.82 15.40 -17.46
N GLY A 235 -16.49 16.56 -17.50
CA GLY A 235 -17.82 16.75 -16.93
C GLY A 235 -17.86 16.75 -15.41
N LEU A 236 -16.73 16.98 -14.73
CA LEU A 236 -16.63 17.04 -13.27
C LEU A 236 -16.60 18.50 -12.81
N SER A 237 -17.36 18.81 -11.76
CA SER A 237 -17.41 20.14 -11.16
C SER A 237 -16.18 20.43 -10.28
N GLN A 238 -16.01 21.69 -9.87
CA GLN A 238 -14.97 22.05 -8.89
C GLN A 238 -15.17 21.32 -7.55
N ALA A 239 -16.40 21.11 -7.11
CA ALA A 239 -16.68 20.33 -5.90
C ALA A 239 -16.28 18.86 -6.07
N ASP A 240 -16.55 18.27 -7.24
CA ASP A 240 -16.12 16.90 -7.54
C ASP A 240 -14.58 16.81 -7.53
N MET A 241 -13.88 17.82 -8.07
CA MET A 241 -12.42 17.90 -8.03
C MET A 241 -11.88 17.93 -6.60
N VAL A 242 -12.39 18.83 -5.75
CA VAL A 242 -11.95 18.93 -4.34
C VAL A 242 -12.26 17.64 -3.56
N ALA A 243 -13.36 16.95 -3.89
CA ALA A 243 -13.73 15.69 -3.27
C ALA A 243 -12.76 14.58 -3.68
N LEU A 244 -12.49 14.44 -4.98
CA LEU A 244 -11.62 13.40 -5.53
C LEU A 244 -10.16 13.58 -5.12
N SER A 245 -9.68 14.81 -4.94
CA SER A 245 -8.33 15.08 -4.43
C SER A 245 -8.09 14.50 -3.03
N ALA A 246 -9.14 14.34 -2.20
CA ALA A 246 -8.99 13.72 -0.89
C ALA A 246 -8.71 12.22 -0.92
N ALA A 247 -8.74 11.57 -2.10
CA ALA A 247 -8.16 10.23 -2.24
C ALA A 247 -6.68 10.19 -1.82
N HIS A 248 -5.97 11.33 -1.84
CA HIS A 248 -4.62 11.47 -1.30
C HIS A 248 -4.53 11.33 0.23
N THR A 249 -5.64 11.15 0.95
CA THR A 249 -5.63 10.70 2.36
C THR A 249 -5.01 9.31 2.52
N LEU A 250 -4.95 8.51 1.44
CA LEU A 250 -4.37 7.17 1.41
C LEU A 250 -3.14 7.10 0.51
N GLY A 251 -2.18 6.25 0.89
CA GLY A 251 -1.11 5.83 0.00
C GLY A 251 0.12 6.73 0.04
N PHE A 252 0.92 6.65 -1.02
CA PHE A 252 2.27 7.20 -1.05
C PHE A 252 2.60 7.83 -2.40
N SER A 253 3.59 8.71 -2.38
CA SER A 253 4.16 9.34 -3.55
C SER A 253 5.67 9.27 -3.52
N HIS A 254 6.28 9.14 -4.70
CA HIS A 254 7.71 9.29 -4.87
C HIS A 254 8.16 10.72 -4.57
N CYS A 255 9.35 10.87 -4.01
CA CYS A 255 9.95 12.17 -3.69
C CYS A 255 10.08 13.09 -4.92
N SER A 256 10.26 12.51 -6.11
CA SER A 256 10.36 13.26 -7.38
C SER A 256 9.16 14.16 -7.66
N GLN A 257 7.98 13.83 -7.14
CA GLN A 257 6.76 14.61 -7.32
C GLN A 257 6.71 15.90 -6.49
N ILE A 258 7.56 16.01 -5.46
CA ILE A 258 7.59 17.17 -4.55
C ILE A 258 8.91 17.92 -4.54
N THR A 259 9.94 17.44 -5.25
CA THR A 259 11.28 18.03 -5.25
C THR A 259 11.27 19.53 -5.53
N SER A 260 10.46 19.99 -6.50
CA SER A 260 10.37 21.42 -6.82
C SER A 260 9.84 22.26 -5.65
N ARG A 261 8.95 21.71 -4.81
CA ARG A 261 8.40 22.42 -3.64
C ARG A 261 9.40 22.53 -2.49
N ILE A 262 10.20 21.49 -2.26
CA ILE A 262 11.11 21.44 -1.10
C ILE A 262 12.57 21.79 -1.41
N TRP A 263 12.97 21.75 -2.68
CA TRP A 263 14.35 21.97 -3.14
C TRP A 263 14.47 22.89 -4.37
N GLY A 264 13.38 23.57 -4.75
CA GLY A 264 13.39 24.61 -5.79
C GLY A 264 14.30 25.80 -5.43
N SER A 265 14.22 26.88 -6.21
CA SER A 265 15.00 28.10 -5.94
C SER A 265 14.73 28.66 -4.53
N LYS A 266 13.51 28.48 -4.05
CA LYS A 266 13.08 28.66 -2.66
C LYS A 266 12.14 27.53 -2.29
N VAL A 267 12.11 27.18 -1.00
CA VAL A 267 11.05 26.30 -0.46
C VAL A 267 9.71 26.99 -0.66
N ASP A 268 8.71 26.25 -1.11
CA ASP A 268 7.34 26.74 -1.30
C ASP A 268 6.81 27.37 0.00
N SER A 269 6.46 28.65 -0.04
CA SER A 269 6.00 29.41 1.12
C SER A 269 4.61 29.01 1.60
N THR A 270 3.85 28.27 0.78
CA THR A 270 2.56 27.69 1.16
C THR A 270 2.71 26.40 1.96
N LEU A 271 3.92 25.87 2.10
CA LEU A 271 4.22 24.67 2.86
C LEU A 271 4.63 25.03 4.30
N ASN A 272 4.05 24.35 5.28
CA ASN A 272 4.41 24.52 6.69
C ASN A 272 5.92 24.28 6.88
N SER A 273 6.62 25.22 7.51
CA SER A 273 8.09 25.19 7.59
C SER A 273 8.65 23.98 8.35
N THR A 274 7.96 23.51 9.40
CA THR A 274 8.34 22.30 10.13
C THR A 274 8.10 21.07 9.28
N TYR A 275 6.96 20.99 8.58
CA TYR A 275 6.68 19.88 7.67
C TYR A 275 7.63 19.86 6.47
N ALA A 276 8.00 21.02 5.93
CA ALA A 276 9.01 21.14 4.88
C ALA A 276 10.35 20.54 5.31
N LYS A 277 10.81 20.81 6.53
CA LYS A 277 12.03 20.19 7.09
C LYS A 277 11.90 18.66 7.22
N GLN A 278 10.73 18.16 7.64
CA GLN A 278 10.46 16.72 7.69
C GLN A 278 10.53 16.08 6.29
N LEU A 279 9.90 16.72 5.30
CA LEU A 279 9.95 16.27 3.91
C LEU A 279 11.37 16.30 3.35
N GLN A 280 12.16 17.34 3.65
CA GLN A 280 13.57 17.42 3.24
C GLN A 280 14.43 16.31 3.86
N ALA A 281 14.14 15.90 5.10
CA ALA A 281 14.82 14.78 5.75
C ALA A 281 14.45 13.43 5.12
N MET A 282 13.18 13.22 4.76
CA MET A 282 12.71 12.00 4.10
C MET A 282 13.08 11.93 2.61
N CYS A 283 13.19 13.09 1.96
CA CYS A 283 13.47 13.27 0.54
C CYS A 283 14.68 14.20 0.32
N PRO A 284 15.91 13.77 0.65
CA PRO A 284 17.12 14.55 0.34
C PRO A 284 17.30 14.74 -1.17
N ARG A 285 18.11 15.74 -1.59
CA ARG A 285 18.28 16.11 -3.02
C ARG A 285 18.63 14.94 -3.94
N ASN A 286 19.44 13.99 -3.46
CA ASN A 286 19.89 12.81 -4.20
C ASN A 286 19.28 11.53 -3.64
N VAL A 287 18.00 11.56 -3.27
CA VAL A 287 17.26 10.38 -2.79
C VAL A 287 17.11 9.34 -3.90
N ASP A 288 17.16 8.07 -3.54
CA ASP A 288 16.84 6.97 -4.46
C ASP A 288 15.41 7.19 -5.03
N PRO A 289 15.22 7.21 -6.37
CA PRO A 289 13.92 7.46 -6.99
C PRO A 289 12.81 6.50 -6.56
N ARG A 290 13.16 5.32 -6.04
CA ARG A 290 12.21 4.31 -5.55
C ARG A 290 11.65 4.64 -4.16
N ILE A 291 12.25 5.60 -3.45
CA ILE A 291 11.75 6.03 -2.15
C ILE A 291 10.42 6.75 -2.35
N ALA A 292 9.43 6.30 -1.58
CA ALA A 292 8.12 6.90 -1.51
C ALA A 292 7.80 7.27 -0.06
N ILE A 293 7.03 8.34 0.10
CA ILE A 293 6.57 8.88 1.37
C ILE A 293 5.04 8.93 1.37
N ASN A 294 4.45 8.90 2.56
CA ASN A 294 2.99 8.97 2.68
C ASN A 294 2.45 10.31 2.17
N MET A 295 1.31 10.27 1.48
CA MET A 295 0.62 11.48 1.03
C MET A 295 -0.11 12.19 2.19
N ASP A 296 -0.66 11.43 3.12
CA ASP A 296 -1.15 11.93 4.41
C ASP A 296 -0.11 11.71 5.52
N PRO A 297 0.45 12.78 6.13
CA PRO A 297 1.43 12.63 7.21
C PRO A 297 0.84 12.19 8.55
N ASN A 298 -0.48 12.23 8.74
CA ASN A 298 -1.14 11.95 10.01
C ASN A 298 -1.87 10.61 10.01
N THR A 299 -2.62 10.28 8.95
CA THR A 299 -3.44 9.05 8.87
C THR A 299 -3.25 8.29 7.55
N PRO A 300 -2.01 7.89 7.18
CA PRO A 300 -1.67 7.39 5.83
C PRO A 300 -2.37 6.10 5.37
N ARG A 301 -3.10 5.43 6.26
CA ARG A 301 -3.80 4.16 6.02
C ARG A 301 -5.28 4.22 6.33
N THR A 302 -5.81 5.39 6.68
CA THR A 302 -7.21 5.60 7.01
C THR A 302 -7.82 6.54 5.98
N PHE A 303 -8.97 6.14 5.42
CA PHE A 303 -9.74 7.02 4.56
C PHE A 303 -10.62 7.91 5.44
N ASP A 304 -10.16 9.12 5.71
CA ASP A 304 -10.86 10.09 6.55
C ASP A 304 -10.69 11.52 6.00
N ASN A 305 -11.18 12.51 6.75
CA ASN A 305 -11.08 13.91 6.37
C ASN A 305 -9.79 14.60 6.86
N MET A 306 -8.79 13.83 7.32
CA MET A 306 -7.49 14.37 7.75
C MET A 306 -6.77 15.06 6.61
N TYR A 307 -6.96 14.61 5.36
CA TYR A 307 -6.51 15.32 4.17
C TYR A 307 -6.82 16.83 4.23
N TYR A 308 -8.08 17.22 4.48
CA TYR A 308 -8.47 18.63 4.54
C TYR A 308 -7.89 19.35 5.76
N LYS A 309 -7.81 18.67 6.91
CA LYS A 309 -7.18 19.21 8.13
C LYS A 309 -5.68 19.46 7.91
N ASN A 310 -5.02 18.63 7.11
CA ASN A 310 -3.63 18.82 6.70
C ASN A 310 -3.49 20.07 5.84
N LEU A 311 -4.40 20.30 4.88
CA LEU A 311 -4.35 21.51 4.05
C LEU A 311 -4.48 22.79 4.87
N GLN A 312 -5.38 22.80 5.86
CA GLN A 312 -5.54 23.91 6.81
C GLN A 312 -4.25 24.20 7.60
N GLN A 313 -3.47 23.15 7.87
CA GLN A 313 -2.18 23.25 8.56
C GLN A 313 -1.00 23.50 7.61
N LYS A 314 -1.26 23.72 6.31
CA LYS A 314 -0.25 23.87 5.26
C LYS A 314 0.61 22.62 5.07
N LYS A 315 0.01 21.45 5.23
CA LYS A 315 0.64 20.12 5.13
C LYS A 315 0.15 19.30 3.93
N GLY A 316 -0.42 19.94 2.90
CA GLY A 316 -0.67 19.27 1.63
C GLY A 316 0.65 18.86 0.97
N LEU A 317 0.77 17.61 0.53
CA LEU A 317 2.03 17.09 -0.02
C LEU A 317 2.35 17.73 -1.38
N PHE A 318 1.38 17.75 -2.29
CA PHE A 318 1.55 18.34 -3.62
C PHE A 318 1.15 19.82 -3.65
N THR A 319 1.65 20.55 -4.65
CA THR A 319 1.17 21.92 -4.92
C THR A 319 -0.32 21.87 -5.22
N SER A 320 -0.75 20.93 -6.07
CA SER A 320 -2.15 20.67 -6.42
C SER A 320 -3.05 20.34 -5.23
N ASP A 321 -2.50 19.87 -4.10
CA ASP A 321 -3.24 19.74 -2.85
C ASP A 321 -3.36 21.07 -2.13
N GLN A 322 -2.21 21.72 -1.86
CA GLN A 322 -2.18 22.90 -1.01
C GLN A 322 -2.92 24.09 -1.65
N VAL A 323 -2.90 24.21 -2.98
CA VAL A 323 -3.64 25.25 -3.70
C VAL A 323 -5.15 25.20 -3.46
N LEU A 324 -5.71 24.04 -3.09
CA LEU A 324 -7.14 23.94 -2.75
C LEU A 324 -7.51 24.73 -1.50
N PHE A 325 -6.57 24.87 -0.56
CA PHE A 325 -6.77 25.70 0.63
C PHE A 325 -6.29 27.14 0.40
N GLU A 326 -5.26 27.36 -0.41
CA GLU A 326 -4.76 28.72 -0.69
C GLU A 326 -5.69 29.51 -1.62
N ASP A 327 -6.48 28.88 -2.49
CA ASP A 327 -7.42 29.57 -3.39
C ASP A 327 -8.78 29.86 -2.72
N SER A 328 -9.24 31.10 -2.82
CA SER A 328 -10.51 31.55 -2.23
C SER A 328 -11.75 30.80 -2.73
N ARG A 329 -11.72 30.24 -3.95
CA ARG A 329 -12.87 29.54 -4.55
C ARG A 329 -13.09 28.15 -3.96
N THR A 330 -12.01 27.48 -3.57
CA THR A 330 -12.04 26.10 -3.04
C THR A 330 -11.92 26.05 -1.51
N ARG A 331 -11.30 27.05 -0.89
CA ARG A 331 -11.08 27.12 0.57
C ARG A 331 -12.36 26.93 1.41
N PRO A 332 -13.53 27.50 1.07
CA PRO A 332 -14.75 27.27 1.84
C PRO A 332 -15.15 25.78 1.88
N THR A 333 -15.02 25.08 0.75
CA THR A 333 -15.30 23.64 0.64
C THR A 333 -14.32 22.82 1.48
N VAL A 334 -13.01 23.14 1.40
CA VAL A 334 -11.99 22.50 2.24
C VAL A 334 -12.30 22.67 3.73
N ASN A 335 -12.67 23.88 4.16
CA ASN A 335 -13.04 24.15 5.55
C ASN A 335 -14.28 23.37 5.99
N ALA A 336 -15.31 23.31 5.15
CA ALA A 336 -16.54 22.59 5.46
C ALA A 336 -16.30 21.09 5.63
N TRP A 337 -15.46 20.49 4.79
CA TRP A 337 -15.19 19.05 4.82
C TRP A 337 -14.14 18.64 5.86
N ALA A 338 -13.26 19.56 6.27
CA ALA A 338 -12.35 19.34 7.40
C ALA A 338 -13.09 19.14 8.74
N THR A 339 -14.27 19.73 8.91
CA THR A 339 -15.07 19.63 10.15
C THR A 339 -16.23 18.66 10.05
N ASN A 340 -16.66 18.28 8.84
CA ASN A 340 -17.81 17.42 8.61
C ASN A 340 -17.47 16.21 7.73
N THR A 341 -17.13 15.09 8.39
CA THR A 341 -16.82 13.82 7.72
C THR A 341 -17.99 13.27 6.90
N ASN A 342 -19.24 13.46 7.34
CA ASN A 342 -20.41 12.96 6.61
C ASN A 342 -20.62 13.74 5.31
N ALA A 343 -20.47 15.06 5.34
CA ALA A 343 -20.55 15.90 4.16
C ALA A 343 -19.45 15.56 3.14
N PHE A 344 -18.23 15.35 3.62
CA PHE A 344 -17.13 14.86 2.79
C PHE A 344 -17.46 13.50 2.15
N ASN A 345 -17.85 12.52 2.96
CA ASN A 345 -18.14 11.17 2.48
C ASN A 345 -19.23 11.18 1.40
N ASN A 346 -20.30 11.95 1.59
CA ASN A 346 -21.37 12.08 0.60
C ASN A 346 -20.87 12.72 -0.70
N ALA A 347 -20.04 13.77 -0.60
CA ALA A 347 -19.43 14.41 -1.76
C ALA A 347 -18.48 13.46 -2.51
N PHE A 348 -17.66 12.70 -1.79
CA PHE A 348 -16.75 11.71 -2.36
C PHE A 348 -17.50 10.60 -3.10
N ILE A 349 -18.58 10.06 -2.52
CA ILE A 349 -19.43 9.05 -3.18
C ILE A 349 -20.02 9.60 -4.49
N SER A 350 -20.59 10.82 -4.44
CA SER A 350 -21.14 11.48 -5.63
C SER A 350 -20.06 11.66 -6.70
N ALA A 351 -18.89 12.18 -6.32
CA ALA A 351 -17.79 12.45 -7.25
C ALA A 351 -17.21 11.17 -7.84
N MET A 352 -17.02 10.11 -7.04
CA MET A 352 -16.58 8.79 -7.51
C MET A 352 -17.58 8.15 -8.46
N THR A 353 -18.89 8.30 -8.20
CA THR A 353 -19.94 7.81 -9.09
C THR A 353 -19.86 8.50 -10.45
N LYS A 354 -19.71 9.83 -10.46
CA LYS A 354 -19.53 10.60 -11.71
C LYS A 354 -18.24 10.25 -12.43
N LEU A 355 -17.12 10.13 -11.71
CA LEU A 355 -15.84 9.72 -12.26
C LEU A 355 -15.94 8.34 -12.94
N GLY A 356 -16.67 7.41 -12.31
CA GLY A 356 -16.95 6.10 -12.88
C GLY A 356 -17.74 6.11 -14.19
N ARG A 357 -18.36 7.23 -14.58
CA ARG A 357 -19.09 7.38 -15.86
C ARG A 357 -18.24 8.01 -16.96
N VAL A 358 -17.05 8.52 -16.63
CA VAL A 358 -16.19 9.20 -17.60
C VAL A 358 -15.64 8.21 -18.63
N GLY A 359 -15.88 8.49 -19.90
CA GLY A 359 -15.25 7.77 -21.02
C GLY A 359 -15.58 6.27 -21.11
N VAL A 360 -16.68 5.82 -20.49
CA VAL A 360 -17.08 4.41 -20.45
C VAL A 360 -17.29 3.83 -21.85
N LYS A 361 -16.89 2.58 -22.03
CA LYS A 361 -17.12 1.81 -23.26
C LYS A 361 -18.34 0.91 -23.12
N ASN A 362 -18.92 0.54 -24.25
CA ASN A 362 -20.07 -0.36 -24.36
C ASN A 362 -19.74 -1.52 -25.33
N SER A 363 -20.73 -2.36 -25.62
CA SER A 363 -20.57 -3.51 -26.51
C SER A 363 -20.14 -3.16 -27.95
N GLN A 364 -20.43 -1.93 -28.42
CA GLN A 364 -20.08 -1.49 -29.77
C GLN A 364 -18.59 -1.13 -29.88
N ASN A 365 -18.02 -0.53 -28.84
CA ASN A 365 -16.66 0.05 -28.88
C ASN A 365 -15.69 -0.53 -27.85
N GLY A 366 -16.08 -1.58 -27.12
CA GLY A 366 -15.26 -2.32 -26.16
C GLY A 366 -15.45 -3.83 -26.25
N ASN A 367 -14.87 -4.57 -25.31
CA ASN A 367 -15.07 -6.01 -25.12
C ASN A 367 -15.03 -6.38 -23.63
N ILE A 368 -15.31 -7.64 -23.28
CA ILE A 368 -15.04 -8.16 -21.93
C ILE A 368 -13.75 -8.96 -22.03
N ARG A 369 -12.68 -8.49 -21.38
CA ARG A 369 -11.40 -9.18 -21.43
C ARG A 369 -11.43 -10.49 -20.66
N ILE A 370 -10.69 -11.49 -21.12
CA ILE A 370 -10.45 -12.74 -20.38
C ILE A 370 -9.31 -12.53 -19.37
N ASN A 371 -8.30 -11.76 -19.76
CA ASN A 371 -7.18 -11.38 -18.91
C ASN A 371 -6.98 -9.86 -18.95
N CYS A 372 -7.01 -9.20 -17.79
CA CYS A 372 -6.87 -7.74 -17.74
C CYS A 372 -5.50 -7.24 -18.21
N GLY A 373 -4.47 -8.08 -18.15
CA GLY A 373 -3.12 -7.78 -18.62
C GLY A 373 -2.88 -8.01 -20.12
N ALA A 374 -3.91 -8.39 -20.89
CA ALA A 374 -3.81 -8.64 -22.32
C ALA A 374 -5.07 -8.15 -23.07
N PHE A 375 -4.92 -7.88 -24.37
CA PHE A 375 -6.08 -7.81 -25.25
C PHE A 375 -6.57 -9.24 -25.54
N ASN A 376 -7.87 -9.37 -25.87
CA ASN A 376 -8.44 -10.66 -26.25
C ASN A 376 -7.92 -11.16 -27.59
#